data_AF-A0A949MZ38-F1
#
_entry.id   AF-A0A949MZ38-F1
#
_cell.length_a   1.000
_cell.length_b   1.000
_cell.length_c   1.000
_cell.angle_alpha   90.00
_cell.angle_beta   90.00
_cell.angle_gamma   90.00
#
_symmetry.space_group_name_H-M   'P 1'
#
loop_
_entity.id
_entity.type
_entity.pdbx_description
1 polymer ?
#
loop_
_entity_poly.entity_id
_entity_poly.type
_entity_poly.pdbx_seq_one_letter_code
_entity_poly.pdbx_strand_id
1 'polypeptide(L)'
;MSLKNPQAKGKRFEYYVRDVLRAYGYKAERTPLSGALDGWAGDITSRSFPFFIECKNTEKTQFMEWYKKAQDESTPRRPVIIWTRNGETAYVFLQLTDFLDQITAKPPAQPIPKKVLQKKKTAPEDVAWQGSLSKFRMSHRNKYST
;
A
#
# COMPACT_ATOMS: atom_id res chain seq x y z
N MET A 1 11.04 23.88 -16.58
CA MET A 1 10.41 23.16 -15.43
C MET A 1 11.53 22.72 -14.49
N SER A 2 11.55 23.18 -13.25
CA SER A 2 12.58 22.73 -12.28
C SER A 2 12.32 21.25 -11.96
N LEU A 3 13.28 20.39 -12.30
CA LEU A 3 13.34 18.99 -11.89
C LEU A 3 13.33 18.95 -10.35
N LYS A 4 12.15 18.83 -9.75
CA LYS A 4 12.02 18.61 -8.31
C LYS A 4 12.62 17.23 -8.02
N ASN A 5 13.88 17.21 -7.56
CA ASN A 5 14.59 15.98 -7.22
C ASN A 5 13.74 15.15 -6.23
N PRO A 6 13.21 13.97 -6.63
CA PRO A 6 12.38 13.13 -5.77
C PRO A 6 13.09 12.72 -4.47
N GLN A 7 14.42 12.54 -4.53
CA GLN A 7 15.24 12.24 -3.35
C GLN A 7 15.26 13.41 -2.37
N ALA A 8 15.34 14.65 -2.87
CA ALA A 8 15.27 15.83 -2.02
C ALA A 8 13.87 15.97 -1.38
N LYS A 9 12.80 15.56 -2.08
CA LYS A 9 11.44 15.49 -1.51
C LYS A 9 11.36 14.47 -0.37
N GLY A 10 11.89 13.26 -0.58
CA GLY A 10 11.97 12.21 0.44
C GLY A 10 12.76 12.67 1.66
N LYS A 11 13.98 13.18 1.46
CA LYS A 11 14.84 13.68 2.54
C LYS A 11 14.18 14.77 3.39
N ARG A 12 13.45 15.71 2.77
CA ARG A 12 12.68 16.73 3.51
C ARG A 12 11.58 16.11 4.37
N PHE A 13 10.90 15.10 3.84
CA PHE A 13 9.85 14.42 4.59
C PHE A 13 10.39 13.61 5.76
N GLU A 14 11.51 12.90 5.58
CA GLU A 14 12.21 12.21 6.67
C GLU A 14 12.57 13.18 7.82
N TYR A 15 13.13 14.36 7.50
CA TYR A 15 13.40 15.36 8.54
C TYR A 15 12.15 15.86 9.24
N TYR A 16 11.06 16.10 8.50
CA TYR A 16 9.78 16.46 9.10
C TYR A 16 9.29 15.39 10.08
N VAL A 17 9.31 14.12 9.69
CA VAL A 17 8.91 13.00 10.57
C VAL A 17 9.79 12.92 11.82
N ARG A 18 11.11 13.05 11.66
CA ARG A 18 12.06 13.13 12.80
C ARG A 18 11.67 14.24 13.77
N ASP A 19 11.41 15.43 13.26
CA ASP A 19 11.13 16.61 14.08
C ASP A 19 9.78 16.49 14.80
N VAL A 20 8.77 15.93 14.14
CA VAL A 20 7.50 15.57 14.79
C VAL A 20 7.75 14.57 15.92
N LEU A 21 8.47 13.47 15.68
CA LEU A 21 8.76 12.49 16.74
C LEU A 21 9.52 13.11 17.93
N ARG A 22 10.48 14.00 17.67
CA ARG A 22 11.19 14.75 18.70
C ARG A 22 10.27 15.66 19.51
N ALA A 23 9.33 16.33 18.86
CA ALA A 23 8.32 17.15 19.54
C ALA A 23 7.43 16.33 20.50
N TYR A 24 7.21 15.05 20.19
CA TYR A 24 6.54 14.08 21.07
C TYR A 24 7.48 13.39 22.08
N GLY A 25 8.74 13.84 22.21
CA GLY A 25 9.69 13.36 23.21
C GLY A 25 10.53 12.15 22.79
N TYR A 26 10.44 11.69 21.54
CA TYR A 26 11.28 10.61 21.04
C TYR A 26 12.66 11.12 20.63
N LYS A 27 13.72 10.42 21.06
CA LYS A 27 15.09 10.65 20.58
C LYS A 27 15.22 10.03 19.19
N ALA A 28 14.78 10.75 18.16
CA ALA A 28 14.74 10.28 16.77
C ALA A 28 15.84 10.92 15.92
N GLU A 29 16.48 10.12 15.08
CA GLU A 29 17.48 10.53 14.09
C GLU A 29 17.16 9.95 12.71
N ARG A 30 17.59 10.63 11.66
CA ARG A 30 17.53 10.09 10.30
C ARG A 30 18.71 9.15 10.09
N THR A 31 18.47 7.98 9.53
CA THR A 31 19.52 6.98 9.30
C THR A 31 20.47 7.45 8.20
N PRO A 32 21.80 7.42 8.42
CA PRO A 32 22.76 7.72 7.37
C PRO A 32 22.77 6.61 6.30
N LEU A 33 23.13 6.95 5.06
CA LEU A 33 23.20 5.99 3.94
C LEU A 33 24.12 4.78 4.20
N SER A 34 25.11 4.90 5.10
CA SER A 34 26.03 3.83 5.51
C SER A 34 25.61 3.08 6.78
N GLY A 35 24.49 3.46 7.41
CA GLY A 35 24.03 2.96 8.72
C GLY A 35 23.21 1.67 8.68
N ALA A 36 23.16 0.99 7.53
CA ALA A 36 22.45 -0.30 7.37
C ALA A 36 23.16 -1.49 8.04
N LEU A 37 24.28 -1.25 8.72
CA LEU A 37 24.98 -2.26 9.50
C LEU A 37 24.39 -2.30 10.93
N ASP A 38 23.99 -3.51 11.33
CA ASP A 38 23.55 -3.92 12.67
C ASP A 38 22.13 -3.54 13.13
N GLY A 39 21.08 -3.93 12.40
CA GLY A 39 19.72 -4.05 12.97
C GLY A 39 19.04 -2.74 13.43
N TRP A 40 19.71 -1.61 13.24
CA TRP A 40 19.19 -0.24 13.38
C TRP A 40 18.78 0.30 11.99
N ALA A 41 17.98 -0.48 11.27
CA ALA A 41 17.51 -0.15 9.94
C ALA A 41 16.19 0.66 9.98
N GLY A 42 15.86 1.31 8.86
CA GLY A 42 14.70 2.19 8.67
C GLY A 42 15.11 3.62 8.32
N ASP A 43 14.19 4.43 7.78
CA ASP A 43 14.49 5.82 7.38
C ASP A 43 14.77 6.70 8.61
N ILE A 44 14.05 6.45 9.71
CA ILE A 44 14.21 7.12 10.99
C ILE A 44 14.46 6.09 12.09
N THR A 45 15.50 6.31 12.88
CA THR A 45 15.86 5.46 14.03
C THR A 45 15.55 6.17 15.33
N SER A 46 15.00 5.43 16.29
CA SER A 46 14.85 5.86 17.66
C SER A 46 14.89 4.66 18.60
N ARG A 47 15.59 4.77 19.73
CA ARG A 47 15.63 3.69 20.74
C ARG A 47 14.29 3.54 21.47
N SER A 48 13.57 4.63 21.67
CA SER A 48 12.33 4.67 22.44
C SER A 48 11.06 4.54 21.59
N PHE A 49 11.19 4.62 20.27
CA PHE A 49 10.06 4.40 19.36
C PHE A 49 9.92 2.90 19.03
N PRO A 50 8.71 2.32 19.14
CA PRO A 50 8.55 0.86 19.10
C PRO A 50 8.57 0.25 17.70
N PHE A 51 8.42 1.07 16.65
CA PHE A 51 8.33 0.59 15.28
C PHE A 51 9.60 0.85 14.48
N PHE A 52 9.77 0.08 13.41
CA PHE A 52 10.65 0.39 12.30
C PHE A 52 9.93 1.38 11.37
N ILE A 53 10.53 2.55 11.12
CA ILE A 53 9.87 3.63 10.38
C ILE A 53 10.34 3.64 8.93
N GLU A 54 9.40 3.52 8.00
CA GLU A 54 9.59 3.74 6.57
C GLU A 54 8.82 5.00 6.15
N CYS A 55 9.47 5.94 5.49
CA CYS A 55 8.91 7.21 5.05
C CYS A 55 8.59 7.19 3.55
N LYS A 56 7.38 7.62 3.17
CA LYS A 56 6.96 7.74 1.76
C LYS A 56 6.32 9.09 1.47
N ASN A 57 6.91 9.87 0.55
CA ASN A 57 6.30 11.10 0.05
C ASN A 57 5.95 10.97 -1.44
N THR A 58 4.74 10.54 -1.74
CA THR A 58 4.30 10.22 -3.11
C THR A 58 2.79 10.36 -3.26
N GLU A 59 2.33 10.78 -4.44
CA GLU A 59 0.90 10.92 -4.75
C GLU A 59 0.19 9.56 -4.87
N LYS A 60 0.89 8.56 -5.41
CA LYS A 60 0.36 7.21 -5.60
C LYS A 60 0.69 6.33 -4.40
N THR A 61 -0.34 5.77 -3.77
CA THR A 61 -0.22 4.90 -2.60
C THR A 61 -0.02 3.45 -3.01
N GLN A 62 1.01 2.80 -2.48
CA GLN A 62 1.26 1.35 -2.64
C GLN A 62 1.50 0.72 -1.26
N PHE A 63 0.62 1.02 -0.31
CA PHE A 63 0.82 0.69 1.11
C PHE A 63 1.13 -0.79 1.36
N MET A 64 0.41 -1.71 0.72
CA MET A 64 0.61 -3.15 0.92
C MET A 64 2.01 -3.61 0.47
N GLU A 65 2.50 -3.08 -0.66
CA GLU A 65 3.81 -3.40 -1.19
C GLU A 65 4.92 -2.83 -0.30
N TRP A 66 4.80 -1.56 0.07
CA TRP A 66 5.75 -0.90 0.97
C TRP A 66 5.81 -1.59 2.33
N TYR A 67 4.66 -1.95 2.89
CA TYR A 67 4.57 -2.63 4.18
C TYR A 67 5.23 -4.00 4.12
N LYS A 68 4.95 -4.80 3.09
CA LYS A 68 5.57 -6.12 2.91
C LYS A 68 7.09 -6.01 2.82
N LYS A 69 7.60 -5.07 2.02
CA LYS A 69 9.05 -4.83 1.92
C LYS A 69 9.63 -4.42 3.28
N ALA A 70 8.96 -3.52 3.99
CA ALA A 70 9.41 -3.07 5.30
C ALA A 70 9.40 -4.22 6.33
N GLN A 71 8.45 -5.17 6.27
CA GLN A 71 8.45 -6.36 7.14
C GLN A 71 9.70 -7.21 6.97
N ASP A 72 10.17 -7.37 5.73
CA ASP A 72 11.39 -8.15 5.44
C ASP A 72 12.64 -7.47 6.01
N GLU A 73 12.65 -6.14 6.08
CA GLU A 73 13.79 -5.33 6.57
C GLU A 73 13.73 -5.02 8.07
N SER A 74 12.56 -5.10 8.70
CA SER A 74 12.34 -4.53 10.04
C SER A 74 12.63 -5.46 11.21
N THR A 75 12.94 -6.74 10.98
CA THR A 75 13.09 -7.74 12.04
C THR A 75 14.17 -7.32 13.06
N PRO A 76 13.86 -7.23 14.38
CA PRO A 76 12.68 -7.76 15.08
C PRO A 76 11.53 -6.76 15.31
N ARG A 77 11.67 -5.49 14.89
CA ARG A 77 10.61 -4.48 15.07
C ARG A 77 9.52 -4.62 14.01
N ARG A 78 8.31 -4.22 14.35
CA ARG A 78 7.20 -4.16 13.38
C ARG A 78 7.34 -2.90 12.53
N PRO A 79 7.08 -2.97 11.22
CA PRO A 79 7.18 -1.80 10.37
C PRO A 79 5.96 -0.89 10.54
N VAL A 80 6.19 0.40 10.33
CA VAL A 80 5.16 1.40 10.16
C VAL A 80 5.51 2.25 8.95
N ILE A 81 4.53 2.48 8.07
CA ILE A 81 4.72 3.41 6.96
C ILE A 81 4.19 4.76 7.38
N ILE A 82 5.05 5.77 7.43
CA ILE A 82 4.65 7.17 7.58
C ILE A 82 4.63 7.76 6.17
N TRP A 83 3.47 8.23 5.74
CA TRP A 83 3.24 8.64 4.35
C TRP A 83 2.60 10.03 4.26
N THR A 84 2.95 10.76 3.20
CA THR A 84 2.29 12.02 2.83
C THR A 84 2.28 12.21 1.30
N ARG A 85 1.51 13.20 0.85
CA ARG A 85 1.46 13.70 -0.53
C ARG A 85 1.36 15.22 -0.54
N ASN A 86 1.39 15.84 -1.72
CA ASN A 86 1.35 17.30 -1.81
C ASN A 86 0.05 17.87 -1.21
N GLY A 87 0.19 18.89 -0.35
CA GLY A 87 -0.94 19.59 0.25
C GLY A 87 -1.59 18.87 1.43
N GLU A 88 -1.03 17.75 1.89
CA GLU A 88 -1.56 16.94 2.97
C GLU A 88 -0.63 16.89 4.18
N THR A 89 -1.18 16.50 5.31
CA THR A 89 -0.39 16.13 6.50
C THR A 89 0.24 14.73 6.33
N ALA A 90 1.02 14.30 7.31
CA ALA A 90 1.54 12.95 7.39
C ALA A 90 0.52 12.01 8.06
N TYR A 91 0.36 10.83 7.47
CA TYR A 91 -0.48 9.76 7.98
C TYR A 91 0.35 8.51 8.27
N VAL A 92 -0.20 7.64 9.12
CA VAL A 92 0.42 6.39 9.52
C VAL A 92 -0.37 5.23 8.92
N PHE A 93 0.31 4.30 8.26
CA PHE A 93 -0.23 3.02 7.83
C PHE A 93 0.46 1.89 8.60
N LEU A 94 -0.35 1.09 9.28
CA LEU A 94 0.07 0.00 10.15
C LEU A 94 -0.94 -1.13 10.05
N GLN A 95 -0.50 -2.38 10.03
CA GLN A 95 -1.41 -3.53 10.06
C GLN A 95 -2.19 -3.53 11.38
N LEU A 96 -3.48 -3.85 11.32
CA LEU A 96 -4.35 -3.81 12.51
C LEU A 96 -3.82 -4.67 13.67
N THR A 97 -3.34 -5.88 13.38
CA THR A 97 -2.75 -6.75 14.39
C THR A 97 -1.47 -6.15 14.98
N ASP A 98 -0.67 -5.51 14.13
CA ASP A 98 0.59 -4.90 14.56
C ASP A 98 0.35 -3.71 15.48
N PHE A 99 -0.67 -2.91 15.16
CA PHE A 99 -1.20 -1.86 16.02
C PHE A 99 -1.71 -2.40 17.36
N LEU A 100 -2.57 -3.42 17.33
CA LEU A 100 -3.20 -3.96 18.53
C LEU A 100 -2.17 -4.57 19.49
N ASP A 101 -1.25 -5.41 19.03
CA ASP A 101 -0.28 -5.97 19.97
C ASP A 101 0.70 -4.91 20.49
N GLN A 102 0.92 -3.82 19.74
CA GLN A 102 1.73 -2.70 20.24
C GLN A 102 1.04 -1.94 21.37
N ILE A 103 -0.26 -1.62 21.24
CA ILE A 103 -0.97 -0.81 22.25
C ILE A 103 -1.43 -1.65 23.45
N THR A 104 -1.61 -2.96 23.28
CA THR A 104 -2.07 -3.85 24.35
C THR A 104 -0.94 -4.56 25.07
N ALA A 105 0.25 -4.65 24.46
CA ALA A 105 1.34 -5.51 24.89
C ALA A 105 0.91 -6.97 25.13
N LYS A 106 -0.15 -7.43 24.45
CA LYS A 106 -0.74 -8.76 24.61
C LYS A 106 -0.85 -9.43 23.24
N PRO A 107 -0.48 -10.72 23.13
CA PRO A 107 -0.83 -11.49 21.95
C PRO A 107 -2.36 -11.67 21.87
N PRO A 108 -2.90 -11.98 20.69
CA PRO A 108 -4.34 -12.19 20.53
C PRO A 108 -4.81 -13.34 21.44
N ALA A 109 -5.83 -13.06 22.26
CA ALA A 109 -6.41 -14.02 23.21
C ALA A 109 -7.16 -15.17 22.52
N GLN A 110 -7.51 -14.99 21.25
CA GLN A 110 -8.19 -15.95 20.39
C GLN A 110 -7.53 -15.94 19.00
N PRO A 111 -7.55 -17.06 18.26
CA PRO A 111 -7.00 -17.09 16.92
C PRO A 111 -7.69 -16.04 16.02
N ILE A 112 -6.89 -15.30 15.26
CA ILE A 112 -7.41 -14.28 14.34
C ILE A 112 -8.29 -14.96 13.29
N PRO A 113 -9.53 -14.50 13.07
CA PRO A 113 -10.39 -15.05 12.04
C PRO A 113 -9.70 -14.97 10.68
N LYS A 114 -9.57 -16.12 9.99
CA LYS A 114 -9.10 -16.12 8.61
C LYS A 114 -10.11 -15.37 7.76
N LYS A 115 -9.69 -14.32 7.06
CA LYS A 115 -10.54 -13.71 6.00
C LYS A 115 -10.82 -14.78 4.95
N VAL A 116 -12.08 -15.21 4.84
CA VAL A 116 -12.56 -15.90 3.65
C VAL A 116 -12.66 -14.83 2.57
N LEU A 117 -11.73 -14.81 1.60
CA LEU A 117 -11.92 -14.03 0.39
C LEU A 117 -13.13 -14.63 -0.35
N GLN A 118 -14.31 -14.07 -0.14
CA GLN A 118 -15.44 -14.34 -1.02
C GLN A 118 -15.14 -13.66 -2.36
N LYS A 119 -14.63 -14.41 -3.32
CA LYS A 119 -14.66 -13.97 -4.73
C LYS A 119 -16.13 -13.96 -5.13
N LYS A 120 -16.79 -12.80 -5.11
CA LYS A 120 -18.02 -12.61 -5.90
C LYS A 120 -17.64 -12.80 -7.37
N LYS A 121 -17.94 -13.96 -7.94
CA LYS A 121 -18.07 -14.09 -9.39
C LYS A 121 -19.29 -13.24 -9.76
N THR A 122 -19.09 -12.04 -10.29
CA THR A 122 -20.12 -11.39 -11.09
C THR A 122 -20.24 -12.21 -12.37
N ALA A 123 -21.32 -12.98 -12.49
CA ALA A 123 -21.70 -13.56 -13.78
C ALA A 123 -21.97 -12.40 -14.75
N PRO A 124 -21.55 -12.49 -16.03
CA PRO A 124 -21.95 -11.51 -17.02
C PRO A 124 -23.46 -11.62 -17.20
N GLU A 125 -24.11 -10.48 -17.03
CA GLU A 125 -25.55 -10.27 -17.10
C GLU A 125 -26.00 -10.40 -18.56
N ASP A 126 -27.19 -10.97 -18.74
CA ASP A 126 -27.81 -11.37 -19.99
C ASP A 126 -27.80 -10.27 -21.08
N VAL A 127 -27.04 -10.47 -22.15
CA VAL A 127 -27.33 -9.80 -23.44
C VAL A 127 -28.34 -10.67 -24.18
N ALA A 128 -29.61 -10.44 -23.86
CA ALA A 128 -30.75 -10.95 -24.59
C ALA A 128 -30.70 -10.45 -26.05
N TRP A 129 -30.31 -11.31 -26.99
CA TRP A 129 -30.61 -11.12 -28.41
C TRP A 129 -32.08 -11.51 -28.66
N GLN A 130 -33.00 -10.57 -28.43
CA GLN A 130 -34.33 -10.61 -29.03
C GLN A 130 -34.33 -9.74 -30.29
N GLY A 131 -34.46 -10.38 -31.45
CA GLY A 131 -34.46 -9.68 -32.74
C GLY A 131 -34.92 -10.56 -33.91
N SER A 132 -36.22 -10.84 -33.95
CA SER A 132 -37.02 -11.00 -35.18
C SER A 132 -36.72 -12.17 -36.14
N LEU A 133 -37.43 -13.28 -35.94
CA LEU A 133 -37.85 -14.18 -37.02
C LEU A 133 -38.89 -13.48 -37.88
N SER A 134 -38.56 -13.15 -39.13
CA SER A 134 -39.56 -12.85 -40.15
C SER A 134 -39.13 -13.44 -41.50
N LYS A 135 -39.83 -14.52 -41.87
CA LYS A 135 -40.22 -14.92 -43.23
C LYS A 135 -39.16 -14.69 -44.34
N PHE A 136 -38.63 -15.77 -44.90
CA PHE A 136 -38.86 -16.03 -46.33
C PHE A 136 -38.70 -17.51 -46.65
N ARG A 137 -39.78 -18.06 -47.19
CA ARG A 137 -39.89 -19.37 -47.82
C ARG A 137 -39.45 -19.23 -49.28
N MET A 138 -39.15 -20.37 -49.90
CA MET A 138 -39.15 -20.66 -51.34
C MET A 138 -37.81 -20.74 -52.08
N SER A 139 -37.66 -21.93 -52.65
CA SER A 139 -36.79 -22.34 -53.73
C SER A 139 -37.07 -21.61 -55.05
N HIS A 140 -36.04 -21.40 -55.88
CA HIS A 140 -35.91 -21.92 -57.25
C HIS A 140 -34.67 -21.30 -57.97
N ARG A 141 -34.09 -22.10 -58.87
CA ARG A 141 -33.09 -21.85 -59.95
C ARG A 141 -33.13 -20.43 -60.53
N ASN A 142 -32.08 -19.85 -61.14
CA ASN A 142 -31.41 -20.30 -62.39
C ASN A 142 -30.30 -19.30 -62.83
N LYS A 143 -29.30 -19.78 -63.60
CA LYS A 143 -28.51 -19.20 -64.75
C LYS A 143 -28.35 -17.66 -64.84
N TYR A 144 -27.20 -17.04 -65.13
CA TYR A 144 -26.29 -17.10 -66.30
C TYR A 144 -24.94 -16.41 -65.92
N SER A 145 -23.75 -16.93 -66.24
CA SER A 145 -22.89 -16.60 -67.41
C SER A 145 -22.64 -15.10 -67.65
N THR A 146 -21.40 -14.65 -67.37
CA THR A 146 -20.45 -14.05 -68.32
C THR A 146 -19.04 -14.18 -67.77
#